data_AF-A0A1Q9P7S7-F1
#
_entry.id   AF-A0A1Q9P7S7-F1
#
_cell.length_a   1.000
_cell.length_b   1.000
_cell.length_c   1.000
_cell.angle_alpha   90.00
_cell.angle_beta   90.00
_cell.angle_gamma   90.00
#
_symmetry.space_group_name_H-M   'P 1'
#
loop_
_entity.id
_entity.type
_entity.pdbx_description
1 polymer ?
#
loop_
_entity_poly.entity_id
_entity_poly.type
_entity_poly.pdbx_seq_one_letter_code
_entity_poly.pdbx_strand_id
1 'polypeptide(L)'
;MISSDRSQNVIVSFVIIAALVSSIILVSNAQYYGGSYVLAGRLEVSIEEIVVGDIEPGNESIYPFISLKFNFRTDSPMEGNVRLRYIGATVWLNDDLLSFTVFQKYINNDADQILHPGYNSTFSLGNTINSDADRSTILQADGTDTWNWYLQLTYSFFTFDEAQSLISRTLYLNWTGATIIN
;
A
#
# COMPACT_ATOMS: atom_id res chain seq x y z
N MET A 1 26.68 37.57 -53.08
CA MET A 1 26.12 36.50 -52.23
C MET A 1 27.23 35.94 -51.35
N ILE A 2 27.39 36.48 -50.14
CA ILE A 2 28.10 35.80 -49.05
C ILE A 2 27.05 35.67 -47.94
N SER A 3 26.03 34.87 -48.24
CA SER A 3 25.08 34.38 -47.24
C SER A 3 25.83 33.26 -46.53
N SER A 4 26.49 33.63 -45.43
CA SER A 4 27.60 32.88 -44.88
C SER A 4 27.21 31.46 -44.43
N ASP A 5 27.96 30.47 -44.90
CA ASP A 5 27.95 29.09 -44.37
C ASP A 5 28.12 29.09 -42.84
N ARG A 6 28.79 30.12 -42.29
CA ARG A 6 28.99 30.32 -40.86
C ARG A 6 27.68 30.54 -40.10
N SER A 7 26.74 31.34 -40.62
CA SER A 7 25.43 31.55 -40.00
C SER A 7 24.55 30.31 -40.08
N GLN A 8 24.60 29.59 -41.21
CA GLN A 8 23.85 28.34 -41.38
C GLN A 8 24.39 27.23 -40.45
N ASN A 9 25.71 27.09 -40.35
CA ASN A 9 26.35 26.12 -39.45
C ASN A 9 26.01 26.39 -37.97
N VAL A 10 25.88 27.66 -37.58
CA VAL A 10 25.43 28.04 -36.23
C VAL A 10 23.97 27.63 -36.00
N ILE A 11 23.07 27.89 -36.95
CA ILE A 11 21.66 27.48 -36.85
C ILE A 11 21.54 25.96 -36.74
N VAL A 12 22.25 25.21 -37.59
CA VAL A 12 22.28 23.73 -37.53
C VAL A 12 22.77 23.24 -36.17
N SER A 13 23.81 23.87 -35.61
CA SER A 13 24.35 23.50 -34.30
C SER A 13 23.33 23.73 -33.18
N PHE A 14 22.58 24.84 -33.20
CA PHE A 14 21.50 25.11 -32.25
C PHE A 14 20.35 24.10 -32.37
N VAL A 15 19.98 23.71 -33.58
CA VAL A 15 18.92 22.71 -33.80
C VAL A 15 19.33 21.35 -33.26
N ILE A 16 20.58 20.93 -33.43
CA ILE A 16 21.10 19.67 -32.88
C ILE A 16 21.10 19.71 -31.34
N ILE A 17 21.57 20.81 -30.73
CA ILE A 17 21.56 20.97 -29.27
C ILE A 17 20.13 20.93 -28.73
N ALA A 18 19.20 21.65 -29.37
CA ALA A 18 17.80 21.64 -29.00
C ALA A 18 17.21 20.22 -29.09
N ALA A 19 17.49 19.50 -30.18
CA ALA A 19 17.04 18.12 -30.37
C ALA A 19 17.59 17.18 -29.29
N LEU A 20 18.88 17.31 -28.92
CA LEU A 20 19.50 16.52 -27.86
C LEU A 20 18.87 16.80 -26.50
N VAL A 21 18.72 18.07 -26.12
CA VAL A 21 18.12 18.47 -24.84
C VAL A 21 16.66 17.99 -24.77
N SER A 22 15.87 18.19 -25.82
CA SER A 22 14.49 17.70 -25.89
C SER A 22 14.41 16.18 -25.80
N SER A 23 15.34 15.45 -26.43
CA SER A 23 15.39 13.98 -26.36
C SER A 23 15.72 13.49 -24.96
N ILE A 24 16.67 14.13 -24.26
CA ILE A 24 17.02 13.78 -22.88
C ILE A 24 15.82 14.02 -21.95
N ILE A 25 15.14 15.17 -22.09
CA ILE A 25 13.93 15.48 -21.31
C ILE A 25 12.83 14.45 -21.59
N LEU A 26 12.62 14.09 -22.86
CA LEU A 26 11.60 13.11 -23.24
C LEU A 26 11.89 11.73 -22.63
N VAL A 27 13.13 11.25 -22.73
CA VAL A 27 13.55 9.95 -22.17
C VAL A 27 13.42 9.97 -20.64
N SER A 28 13.84 11.05 -19.99
CA SER A 28 13.73 11.21 -18.53
C SER A 28 12.27 11.14 -18.07
N ASN A 29 11.37 11.87 -18.74
CA ASN A 29 9.94 11.83 -18.44
C ASN A 29 9.36 10.43 -18.69
N ALA A 30 9.67 9.82 -19.84
CA ALA A 30 9.19 8.47 -20.15
C ALA A 30 9.64 7.43 -19.12
N GLN A 31 10.89 7.52 -18.65
CA GLN A 31 11.42 6.67 -17.59
C GLN A 31 10.72 6.94 -16.25
N TYR A 32 10.50 8.20 -15.88
CA TYR A 32 9.78 8.56 -14.66
C TYR A 32 8.35 8.02 -14.63
N TYR A 33 7.59 8.25 -15.72
CA TYR A 33 6.21 7.80 -15.80
C TYR A 33 6.13 6.26 -15.87
N GLY A 34 6.95 5.65 -16.73
CA GLY A 34 7.01 4.20 -16.89
C GLY A 34 7.43 3.49 -15.61
N GLY A 35 8.47 3.98 -14.93
CA GLY A 35 8.97 3.39 -13.71
C GLY A 35 7.99 3.49 -12.54
N SER A 36 7.26 4.60 -12.41
CA SER A 36 6.20 4.73 -11.39
C SER A 36 5.05 3.74 -11.64
N TYR A 37 4.64 3.53 -12.90
CA TYR A 37 3.64 2.52 -13.22
C TYR A 37 4.14 1.10 -12.94
N VAL A 38 5.40 0.79 -13.23
CA VAL A 38 5.99 -0.54 -12.94
C VAL A 38 6.10 -0.77 -11.43
N LEU A 39 6.56 0.23 -10.66
CA LEU A 39 6.61 0.16 -9.19
C LEU A 39 5.25 -0.13 -8.58
N ALA A 40 4.23 0.66 -8.98
CA ALA A 40 2.87 0.44 -8.53
C ALA A 40 2.31 -0.91 -9.02
N GLY A 41 2.56 -1.28 -10.27
CA GLY A 41 2.08 -2.50 -10.90
C GLY A 41 2.60 -3.78 -10.23
N ARG A 42 3.85 -3.74 -9.75
CA ARG A 42 4.54 -4.86 -9.09
C ARG A 42 4.52 -4.79 -7.56
N LEU A 43 3.69 -3.92 -6.99
CA LEU A 43 3.47 -3.90 -5.55
C LEU A 43 2.63 -5.12 -5.14
N GLU A 44 3.30 -6.05 -4.48
CA GLU A 44 2.73 -7.23 -3.83
C GLU A 44 2.37 -6.91 -2.39
N VAL A 45 1.26 -7.48 -1.92
CA VAL A 45 0.82 -7.36 -0.54
C VAL A 45 0.48 -8.74 0.00
N SER A 46 0.95 -9.05 1.20
CA SER A 46 0.69 -10.32 1.88
C SER A 46 0.38 -10.10 3.35
N ILE A 47 -0.39 -11.03 3.94
CA ILE A 47 -0.62 -11.04 5.39
C ILE A 47 0.57 -11.75 6.03
N GLU A 48 1.15 -11.16 7.06
CA GLU A 48 2.22 -11.77 7.84
C GLU A 48 1.71 -12.40 9.13
N GLU A 49 0.77 -11.73 9.82
CA GLU A 49 0.35 -12.14 11.15
C GLU A 49 -1.03 -11.59 11.51
N ILE A 50 -1.78 -12.37 12.28
CA ILE A 50 -2.99 -11.93 12.97
C ILE A 50 -2.81 -12.22 14.46
N VAL A 51 -2.93 -11.19 15.28
CA VAL A 51 -2.86 -11.25 16.74
C VAL A 51 -4.21 -10.84 17.31
N VAL A 52 -4.72 -11.64 18.24
CA VAL A 52 -5.85 -11.28 19.09
C VAL A 52 -5.36 -11.25 20.52
N GLY A 53 -5.77 -10.26 21.30
CA GLY A 53 -5.42 -10.18 22.72
C GLY A 53 -6.57 -9.70 23.57
N ASP A 54 -6.35 -9.65 24.89
CA ASP A 54 -7.33 -9.22 25.89
C ASP A 54 -8.63 -10.04 25.85
N ILE A 55 -8.51 -11.35 25.62
CA ILE A 55 -9.64 -12.29 25.60
C ILE A 55 -10.00 -12.70 27.04
N GLU A 56 -11.00 -12.04 27.63
CA GLU A 56 -11.52 -12.38 28.96
C GLU A 56 -13.02 -12.71 28.94
N PRO A 57 -13.41 -13.99 28.79
CA PRO A 57 -14.82 -14.39 28.75
C PRO A 57 -15.59 -14.04 30.04
N GLY A 58 -14.91 -14.09 31.19
CA GLY A 58 -15.50 -13.82 32.50
C GLY A 58 -15.58 -12.34 32.89
N ASN A 59 -15.06 -11.43 32.05
CA ASN A 59 -14.98 -10.01 32.36
C ASN A 59 -15.61 -9.18 31.23
N GLU A 60 -16.84 -8.73 31.45
CA GLU A 60 -17.61 -7.93 30.48
C GLU A 60 -17.04 -6.51 30.29
N SER A 61 -16.13 -6.06 31.17
CA SER A 61 -15.50 -4.74 31.07
C SER A 61 -14.26 -4.73 30.17
N ILE A 62 -13.76 -5.90 29.75
CA ILE A 62 -12.58 -6.01 28.89
C ILE A 62 -13.02 -6.45 27.49
N TYR A 63 -12.56 -5.67 26.51
CA TYR A 63 -12.85 -5.88 25.10
C TYR A 63 -11.58 -6.37 24.40
N PRO A 64 -11.68 -7.41 23.56
CA PRO A 64 -10.53 -7.93 22.83
C PRO A 64 -9.89 -6.86 21.94
N PHE A 65 -8.60 -7.01 21.69
CA PHE A 65 -7.86 -6.26 20.69
C PHE A 65 -7.50 -7.17 19.52
N ILE A 66 -7.59 -6.65 18.29
CA ILE A 66 -7.13 -7.34 17.08
C ILE A 66 -6.05 -6.50 16.41
N SER A 67 -4.97 -7.16 15.97
CA SER A 67 -3.90 -6.58 15.14
C SER A 67 -3.64 -7.45 13.92
N LEU A 68 -3.59 -6.80 12.76
CA LEU A 68 -3.33 -7.40 11.46
C LEU A 68 -2.04 -6.82 10.90
N LYS A 69 -1.05 -7.67 10.58
CA LYS A 69 0.20 -7.24 9.96
C LYS A 69 0.23 -7.60 8.48
N PHE A 70 0.51 -6.61 7.65
CA PHE A 70 0.61 -6.76 6.21
C PHE A 70 1.99 -6.34 5.73
N ASN A 71 2.62 -7.17 4.91
CA ASN A 71 3.84 -6.85 4.20
C ASN A 71 3.51 -6.24 2.83
N PHE A 72 4.11 -5.09 2.54
CA PHE A 72 4.06 -4.45 1.24
C PHE A 72 5.45 -4.53 0.60
N ARG A 73 5.54 -5.22 -0.54
CA ARG A 73 6.81 -5.48 -1.21
C ARG A 73 6.73 -5.19 -2.70
N THR A 74 7.80 -4.66 -3.29
CA THR A 74 7.95 -4.64 -4.75
C THR A 74 9.34 -5.11 -5.14
N ASP A 75 9.38 -5.93 -6.19
CA ASP A 75 10.61 -6.43 -6.81
C ASP A 75 10.99 -5.62 -8.07
N SER A 76 10.33 -4.48 -8.29
CA SER A 76 10.63 -3.58 -9.41
C SER A 76 12.07 -3.06 -9.31
N PRO A 77 12.88 -3.18 -10.38
CA PRO A 77 14.19 -2.54 -10.44
C PRO A 77 14.11 -1.09 -10.93
N MET A 78 12.92 -0.61 -11.29
CA MET A 78 12.70 0.71 -11.87
C MET A 78 12.41 1.74 -10.79
N GLU A 79 13.01 2.91 -10.92
CA GLU A 79 12.73 4.09 -10.09
C GLU A 79 11.46 4.82 -10.56
N GLY A 80 10.84 5.55 -9.65
CA GLY A 80 9.65 6.34 -9.94
C GLY A 80 9.17 7.09 -8.71
N ASN A 81 7.97 7.64 -8.77
CA ASN A 81 7.35 8.33 -7.65
C ASN A 81 5.98 7.71 -7.39
N VAL A 82 5.95 6.74 -6.48
CA VAL A 82 4.70 6.14 -6.00
C VAL A 82 4.67 6.31 -4.49
N ARG A 83 3.56 6.83 -3.98
CA ARG A 83 3.44 7.16 -2.55
C ARG A 83 2.22 6.50 -1.93
N LEU A 84 2.44 5.48 -1.10
CA LEU A 84 1.38 4.78 -0.37
C LEU A 84 0.75 5.71 0.67
N ARG A 85 -0.57 5.94 0.62
CA ARG A 85 -1.22 6.97 1.45
C ARG A 85 -2.10 6.40 2.53
N TYR A 86 -2.80 5.32 2.22
CA TYR A 86 -3.83 4.76 3.08
C TYR A 86 -3.83 3.25 2.95
N ILE A 87 -4.07 2.60 4.08
CA ILE A 87 -4.32 1.16 4.18
C ILE A 87 -5.55 1.02 5.09
N GLY A 88 -6.53 0.24 4.65
CA GLY A 88 -7.73 -0.10 5.41
C GLY A 88 -8.09 -1.56 5.20
N ALA A 89 -8.71 -2.18 6.19
CA ALA A 89 -9.18 -3.56 6.10
C ALA A 89 -10.61 -3.67 6.62
N THR A 90 -11.42 -4.44 5.91
CA THR A 90 -12.68 -4.98 6.40
C THR A 90 -12.44 -6.45 6.75
N VAL A 91 -12.89 -6.87 7.93
CA VAL A 91 -12.49 -8.14 8.54
C VAL A 91 -13.73 -8.95 8.86
N TRP A 92 -13.72 -10.20 8.41
CA TRP A 92 -14.69 -11.21 8.81
C TRP A 92 -13.98 -12.30 9.60
N LEU A 93 -14.62 -12.76 10.67
CA LEU A 93 -14.19 -13.88 11.51
C LEU A 93 -15.32 -14.91 11.53
N ASN A 94 -15.04 -16.14 11.08
CA ASN A 94 -16.03 -17.22 11.01
C ASN A 94 -17.33 -16.81 10.30
N ASP A 95 -17.20 -16.13 9.16
CA ASP A 95 -18.28 -15.57 8.33
C ASP A 95 -19.05 -14.37 8.94
N ASP A 96 -18.76 -13.99 10.19
CA ASP A 96 -19.30 -12.78 10.80
C ASP A 96 -18.43 -11.56 10.48
N LEU A 97 -19.07 -10.49 10.01
CA LEU A 97 -18.40 -9.22 9.74
C LEU A 97 -18.17 -8.46 11.05
N LEU A 98 -16.90 -8.15 11.35
CA LEU A 98 -16.52 -7.26 12.46
C LEU A 98 -16.80 -5.80 12.08
N SER A 99 -18.09 -5.44 12.11
CA SER A 99 -18.63 -4.27 11.41
C SER A 99 -18.37 -2.95 12.13
N PHE A 100 -18.14 -3.00 13.45
CA PHE A 100 -18.03 -1.81 14.30
C PHE A 100 -16.58 -1.43 14.60
N THR A 101 -15.64 -2.30 14.24
CA THR A 101 -14.22 -2.10 14.44
C THR A 101 -13.56 -1.63 13.14
N VAL A 102 -12.98 -0.43 13.17
CA VAL A 102 -12.31 0.15 12.01
C VAL A 102 -10.82 -0.20 12.03
N PHE A 103 -10.34 -0.90 11.01
CA PHE A 103 -8.93 -1.21 10.80
C PHE A 103 -8.37 -0.34 9.69
N GLN A 104 -7.74 0.78 10.04
CA GLN A 104 -7.15 1.67 9.03
C GLN A 104 -5.92 2.42 9.53
N LYS A 105 -5.08 2.84 8.59
CA LYS A 105 -3.87 3.62 8.82
C LYS A 105 -3.62 4.57 7.66
N TYR A 106 -3.38 5.83 7.99
CA TYR A 106 -2.83 6.82 7.05
C TYR A 106 -1.31 6.85 7.21
N ILE A 107 -0.59 6.78 6.10
CA ILE A 107 0.87 6.81 6.08
C ILE A 107 1.30 8.26 5.82
N ASN A 108 1.94 8.85 6.82
CA ASN A 108 2.27 10.28 6.84
C ASN A 108 3.79 10.56 6.87
N ASN A 109 4.63 9.52 6.95
CA ASN A 109 6.08 9.64 6.96
C ASN A 109 6.68 9.21 5.62
N ASP A 110 7.52 10.08 5.05
CA ASP A 110 8.08 9.88 3.70
C ASP A 110 8.83 8.55 3.52
N ALA A 111 9.52 8.08 4.57
CA ALA A 111 10.28 6.83 4.54
C ALA A 111 9.41 5.60 4.26
N ASP A 112 8.20 5.53 4.84
CA ASP A 112 7.27 4.43 4.61
C ASP A 112 6.35 4.71 3.41
N GLN A 113 6.17 5.99 3.07
CA GLN A 113 5.27 6.42 2.00
C GLN A 113 5.86 6.13 0.61
N ILE A 114 7.14 6.43 0.40
CA ILE A 114 7.76 6.41 -0.93
C ILE A 114 8.19 4.98 -1.28
N LEU A 115 7.61 4.44 -2.34
CA LEU A 115 8.06 3.17 -2.91
C LEU A 115 9.35 3.40 -3.69
N HIS A 116 10.35 2.58 -3.40
CA HIS A 116 11.62 2.51 -4.10
C HIS A 116 11.87 1.08 -4.59
N PRO A 117 12.85 0.85 -5.48
CA PRO A 117 13.26 -0.49 -5.85
C PRO A 117 13.60 -1.34 -4.62
N GLY A 118 13.06 -2.57 -4.57
CA GLY A 118 13.24 -3.48 -3.44
C GLY A 118 12.52 -3.06 -2.15
N TYR A 119 11.57 -2.12 -2.21
CA TYR A 119 10.76 -1.72 -1.07
C TYR A 119 10.12 -2.95 -0.40
N ASN A 120 10.21 -3.00 0.93
CA ASN A 120 9.73 -4.08 1.77
C ASN A 120 9.42 -3.51 3.16
N SER A 121 8.16 -3.19 3.41
CA SER A 121 7.71 -2.56 4.65
C SER A 121 6.47 -3.26 5.20
N THR A 122 6.47 -3.48 6.52
CA THR A 122 5.35 -4.09 7.24
C THR A 122 4.51 -3.01 7.92
N PHE A 123 3.19 -3.11 7.77
CA PHE A 123 2.22 -2.23 8.42
C PHE A 123 1.27 -3.03 9.29
N SER A 124 1.12 -2.59 10.54
CA SER A 124 0.10 -3.10 11.45
C SER A 124 -1.16 -2.24 11.40
N LEU A 125 -2.32 -2.88 11.24
CA LEU A 125 -3.65 -2.33 11.45
C LEU A 125 -4.23 -2.99 12.70
N GLY A 126 -4.36 -2.25 13.79
CA GLY A 126 -4.91 -2.81 15.02
C GLY A 126 -5.89 -1.87 15.69
N ASN A 127 -6.89 -2.45 16.34
CA ASN A 127 -7.88 -1.71 17.10
C ASN A 127 -8.51 -2.59 18.20
N THR A 128 -8.98 -1.95 19.26
CA THR A 128 -9.77 -2.59 20.31
C THR A 128 -11.22 -2.64 19.86
N ILE A 129 -11.86 -3.78 20.07
CA ILE A 129 -13.27 -3.96 19.78
C ILE A 129 -14.09 -3.04 20.68
N ASN A 130 -15.14 -2.43 20.12
CA ASN A 130 -15.99 -1.47 20.83
C ASN A 130 -17.47 -1.86 20.84
N SER A 131 -17.82 -3.07 20.36
CA SER A 131 -19.18 -3.56 20.30
C SER A 131 -19.32 -4.94 20.93
N ASP A 132 -20.43 -5.16 21.63
CA ASP A 132 -20.75 -6.46 22.24
C ASP A 132 -20.92 -7.57 21.19
N ALA A 133 -21.40 -7.22 20.00
CA ALA A 133 -21.58 -8.16 18.89
C ALA A 133 -20.22 -8.69 18.41
N ASP A 134 -19.29 -7.80 18.05
CA ASP A 134 -17.95 -8.18 17.60
C ASP A 134 -17.20 -8.92 18.73
N ARG A 135 -17.37 -8.49 20.00
CA ARG A 135 -16.81 -9.18 21.18
C ARG A 135 -17.33 -10.61 21.28
N SER A 136 -18.63 -10.83 21.13
CA SER A 136 -19.24 -12.16 21.17
C SER A 136 -18.68 -13.08 20.10
N THR A 137 -18.49 -12.60 18.87
CA THR A 137 -17.90 -13.37 17.77
C THR A 137 -16.47 -13.85 18.12
N ILE A 138 -15.66 -12.99 18.72
CA ILE A 138 -14.28 -13.34 19.13
C ILE A 138 -14.28 -14.34 20.28
N LEU A 139 -15.10 -14.12 21.31
CA LEU A 139 -15.22 -15.04 22.44
C LEU A 139 -15.72 -16.42 22.01
N GLN A 140 -16.61 -16.47 21.01
CA GLN A 140 -17.06 -17.73 20.42
C GLN A 140 -15.95 -18.41 19.63
N ALA A 141 -15.16 -17.67 18.84
CA ALA A 141 -14.01 -18.21 18.12
C ALA A 141 -12.98 -18.81 19.08
N ASP A 142 -12.67 -18.11 20.18
CA ASP A 142 -11.78 -18.59 21.25
C ASP A 142 -12.33 -19.84 21.95
N GLY A 143 -13.61 -19.82 22.36
CA GLY A 143 -14.25 -20.94 23.04
C GLY A 143 -14.43 -22.19 22.16
N THR A 144 -14.37 -22.05 20.83
CA THR A 144 -14.48 -23.16 19.86
C THR A 144 -13.15 -23.50 19.17
N ASP A 145 -12.07 -22.80 19.51
CA ASP A 145 -10.76 -22.89 18.85
C ASP A 145 -10.84 -22.85 17.31
N THR A 146 -11.76 -22.05 16.78
CA THR A 146 -12.04 -21.96 15.35
C THR A 146 -11.82 -20.53 14.88
N TRP A 147 -10.76 -20.33 14.10
CA TRP A 147 -10.29 -19.01 13.65
C TRP A 147 -10.20 -18.95 12.13
N ASN A 148 -11.30 -18.61 11.45
CA ASN A 148 -11.31 -18.41 10.00
C ASN A 148 -11.40 -16.92 9.68
N TRP A 149 -10.32 -16.35 9.13
CA TRP A 149 -10.30 -14.93 8.78
C TRP A 149 -10.41 -14.69 7.28
N TYR A 150 -11.33 -13.81 6.92
CA TYR A 150 -11.44 -13.25 5.58
C TYR A 150 -11.23 -11.75 5.67
N LEU A 151 -10.38 -11.20 4.81
CA LEU A 151 -10.00 -9.80 4.84
C LEU A 151 -10.17 -9.19 3.45
N GLN A 152 -10.88 -8.06 3.40
CA GLN A 152 -10.87 -7.17 2.27
C GLN A 152 -9.92 -6.01 2.58
N LEU A 153 -8.70 -6.10 2.09
CA LEU A 153 -7.69 -5.05 2.24
C LEU A 153 -7.86 -4.02 1.13
N THR A 154 -8.03 -2.76 1.49
CA THR A 154 -8.04 -1.63 0.56
C THR A 154 -6.84 -0.73 0.84
N TYR A 155 -6.05 -0.42 -0.17
CA TYR A 155 -4.94 0.51 -0.03
C TYR A 155 -4.90 1.47 -1.21
N SER A 156 -4.44 2.68 -0.97
CA SER A 156 -4.36 3.71 -2.00
C SER A 156 -3.01 4.36 -2.06
N PHE A 157 -2.58 4.75 -3.25
CA PHE A 157 -1.32 5.41 -3.50
C PHE A 157 -1.47 6.48 -4.58
N PHE A 158 -0.63 7.50 -4.52
CA PHE A 158 -0.45 8.42 -5.65
C PHE A 158 0.60 7.85 -6.60
N THR A 159 0.39 8.06 -7.89
CA THR A 159 1.39 7.82 -8.93
C THR A 159 1.81 9.17 -9.47
N PHE A 160 3.09 9.50 -9.53
CA PHE A 160 3.54 10.87 -9.84
C PHE A 160 3.23 11.87 -8.72
N ASP A 161 3.84 13.06 -8.79
CA ASP A 161 3.62 14.17 -7.84
C ASP A 161 2.34 14.97 -8.16
N GLU A 162 1.23 14.28 -8.39
CA GLU A 162 -0.05 14.92 -8.78
C GLU A 162 -1.21 14.40 -7.93
N ALA A 163 -2.02 15.30 -7.37
CA ALA A 163 -3.16 14.93 -6.52
C ALA A 163 -4.25 14.12 -7.25
N GLN A 164 -4.36 14.24 -8.57
CA GLN A 164 -5.35 13.50 -9.36
C GLN A 164 -4.96 12.06 -9.66
N SER A 165 -3.76 11.65 -9.26
CA SER A 165 -3.19 10.33 -9.55
C SER A 165 -3.50 9.26 -8.50
N LEU A 166 -4.43 9.55 -7.58
CA LEU A 166 -4.81 8.62 -6.53
C LEU A 166 -5.42 7.36 -7.14
N ILE A 167 -4.76 6.23 -6.94
CA ILE A 167 -5.26 4.93 -7.32
C ILE A 167 -5.55 4.16 -6.04
N SER A 168 -6.74 3.55 -5.98
CA SER A 168 -7.12 2.63 -4.91
C SER A 168 -7.15 1.21 -5.44
N ARG A 169 -6.67 0.25 -4.63
CA ARG A 169 -6.70 -1.17 -4.92
C ARG A 169 -7.35 -1.91 -3.76
N THR A 170 -8.08 -2.97 -4.12
CA THR A 170 -8.72 -3.86 -3.15
C THR A 170 -8.24 -5.29 -3.41
N LEU A 171 -7.85 -5.97 -2.33
CA LEU A 171 -7.45 -7.37 -2.32
C LEU A 171 -8.34 -8.15 -1.35
N TYR A 172 -8.67 -9.37 -1.73
CA TYR A 172 -9.38 -10.32 -0.88
C TYR A 172 -8.39 -11.40 -0.44
N LEU A 173 -8.26 -11.57 0.86
CA LEU A 173 -7.24 -12.40 1.48
C LEU A 173 -7.89 -13.33 2.48
N ASN A 174 -7.50 -14.60 2.44
CA ASN A 174 -7.89 -15.59 3.43
C ASN A 174 -6.66 -15.91 4.26
N TRP A 175 -6.78 -15.84 5.59
CA TRP A 175 -5.68 -16.25 6.47
C TRP A 175 -5.79 -17.73 6.77
N THR A 176 -4.72 -18.47 6.46
CA THR A 176 -4.60 -19.91 6.77
C THR A 176 -3.48 -20.20 7.76
N GLY A 177 -2.84 -19.15 8.30
CA GLY A 177 -1.80 -19.30 9.32
C GLY A 177 -2.38 -19.42 10.72
N ALA A 178 -1.50 -19.56 11.73
CA ALA A 178 -1.93 -19.57 13.12
C ALA A 178 -2.39 -18.16 13.55
N THR A 179 -3.46 -18.08 14.35
CA THR A 179 -3.82 -16.88 15.10
C THR A 179 -3.05 -16.88 16.41
N ILE A 180 -2.37 -15.78 16.71
CA ILE A 180 -1.62 -15.62 17.97
C ILE A 180 -2.57 -15.01 18.99
N ILE A 181 -2.71 -15.66 20.14
CA ILE A 181 -3.51 -15.18 21.27
C ILE A 181 -2.55 -14.70 22.37
N ASN A 182 -2.66 -13.44 22.78
CA ASN A 182 -1.81 -12.81 23.79
C ASN A 182 -2.59 -12.25 24.99
#